data_AF-A0A924BG61-F1
#
_entry.id   AF-A0A924BG61-F1
#
_cell.length_a   1.000
_cell.length_b   1.000
_cell.length_c   1.000
_cell.angle_alpha   90.00
_cell.angle_beta   90.00
_cell.angle_gamma   90.00
#
_symmetry.space_group_name_H-M   'P 1'
#
loop_
_entity.id
_entity.type
_entity.pdbx_description
1 polymer ?
#
loop_
_entity_poly.entity_id
_entity_poly.type
_entity_poly.pdbx_seq_one_letter_code
_entity_poly.pdbx_strand_id
1 'polypeptide(L)'
;MHPILEKLHGMLGAGESDAKEMVKRVKIVNAGRRAVPSKWFEIVGDALLKRRRLHMRCRTRGRGESNERDVSPQRLVHHRNTWYLDAWCHKAGGLRRFALDAIEDVAVLSTKTKDVAIKTVEDELDGGYGAYVGNKARWSTLVFSPEAAQWVSREEWHPHQEVKWLADG
;
A
#
# COMPACT_ATOMS: atom_id res chain seq x y z
N MET A 1 1.25 -13.93 10.72
CA MET A 1 0.88 -15.34 10.51
C MET A 1 -0.21 -15.36 9.45
N HIS A 2 -0.03 -16.09 8.34
CA HIS A 2 -0.86 -15.91 7.14
C HIS A 2 -2.25 -16.58 7.30
N PRO A 3 -3.37 -15.84 7.21
CA PRO A 3 -4.73 -16.37 7.43
C PRO A 3 -5.15 -17.47 6.44
N ILE A 4 -4.42 -17.62 5.33
CA ILE A 4 -4.67 -18.68 4.35
C ILE A 4 -4.17 -20.04 4.82
N LEU A 5 -3.11 -20.10 5.64
CA LEU A 5 -2.60 -21.36 6.19
C LEU A 5 -3.57 -21.94 7.22
N GLU A 6 -4.22 -21.10 8.02
CA GLU A 6 -5.28 -21.53 8.94
C GLU A 6 -6.51 -22.04 8.20
N LYS A 7 -6.90 -21.39 7.09
CA LYS A 7 -8.03 -21.84 6.27
C LYS A 7 -7.74 -23.16 5.54
N LEU A 8 -6.50 -23.34 5.07
CA LEU A 8 -6.05 -24.59 4.47
C LEU A 8 -5.99 -25.72 5.52
N HIS A 9 -5.45 -25.48 6.71
CA HIS A 9 -5.47 -26.46 7.81
C HIS A 9 -6.90 -26.78 8.29
N GLY A 10 -7.81 -25.80 8.32
CA GLY A 10 -9.20 -26.00 8.73
C GLY A 10 -10.03 -26.83 7.74
N MET A 11 -9.67 -26.87 6.46
CA MET A 11 -10.29 -27.77 5.46
C MET A 11 -9.68 -29.19 5.50
N LEU A 12 -8.53 -29.38 6.16
CA LEU A 12 -7.79 -30.63 6.24
C LEU A 12 -8.16 -31.40 7.51
N GLY A 13 -9.17 -32.26 7.41
CA GLY A 13 -9.22 -33.48 8.22
C GLY A 13 -8.24 -34.56 7.74
N ALA A 14 -7.10 -34.17 7.14
CA ALA A 14 -6.20 -35.06 6.40
C ALA A 14 -4.74 -34.89 6.85
N GLY A 15 -3.98 -35.99 6.81
CA GLY A 15 -2.66 -36.12 7.44
C GLY A 15 -1.60 -35.17 6.88
N GLU A 16 -0.49 -35.01 7.62
CA GLU A 16 0.61 -34.07 7.33
C GLU A 16 1.21 -34.21 5.90
N SER A 17 1.10 -35.41 5.31
CA SER A 17 1.51 -35.69 3.92
C SER A 17 0.63 -34.99 2.88
N ASP A 18 -0.69 -34.94 3.10
CA ASP A 18 -1.66 -34.35 2.16
C ASP A 18 -1.55 -32.82 2.17
N ALA A 19 -1.27 -32.23 3.33
CA ALA A 19 -0.98 -30.81 3.49
C ALA A 19 0.26 -30.39 2.68
N LYS A 20 1.34 -31.19 2.71
CA LYS A 20 2.58 -30.92 1.97
C LYS A 20 2.39 -30.98 0.45
N GLU A 21 1.62 -31.95 -0.05
CA GLU A 21 1.31 -32.04 -1.49
C GLU A 21 0.40 -30.92 -1.96
N MET A 22 -0.54 -30.45 -1.14
CA MET A 22 -1.41 -29.32 -1.49
C MET A 22 -0.63 -28.00 -1.54
N VAL A 23 0.31 -27.76 -0.63
CA VAL A 23 1.17 -26.56 -0.67
C VAL A 23 2.00 -26.50 -1.95
N LYS A 24 2.43 -27.65 -2.51
CA LYS A 24 3.11 -27.69 -3.83
C LYS A 24 2.19 -27.32 -4.99
N ARG A 25 0.88 -27.53 -4.86
CA ARG A 25 -0.12 -27.31 -5.92
C ARG A 25 -0.82 -25.96 -5.85
N VAL A 26 -0.69 -25.25 -4.72
CA VAL A 26 -1.26 -23.91 -4.53
C VAL A 26 -0.21 -22.85 -4.83
N LYS A 27 -0.26 -22.28 -6.05
CA LYS A 27 0.55 -21.12 -6.42
C LYS A 27 -0.17 -19.82 -6.07
N ILE A 28 0.28 -19.15 -5.01
CA ILE A 28 -0.23 -17.81 -4.65
C ILE A 28 0.42 -16.78 -5.58
N VAL A 29 -0.34 -16.31 -6.57
CA VAL A 29 0.06 -15.17 -7.39
C VAL A 29 -0.47 -13.90 -6.75
N ASN A 30 0.41 -13.18 -6.06
CA ASN A 30 0.09 -11.84 -5.55
C ASN A 30 -0.09 -10.88 -6.75
N ALA A 31 -1.33 -10.58 -7.10
CA ALA A 31 -1.65 -9.59 -8.11
C ALA A 31 -0.99 -8.24 -7.77
N GLY A 32 -0.30 -7.63 -8.75
CA GLY A 32 0.22 -6.26 -8.64
C GLY A 32 1.58 -6.07 -7.97
N ARG A 33 2.43 -7.11 -7.82
CA ARG A 33 3.82 -6.93 -7.36
C ARG A 33 4.59 -6.02 -8.31
N ARG A 34 4.68 -4.72 -7.99
CA ARG A 34 5.81 -3.91 -8.43
C ARG A 34 6.94 -4.15 -7.44
N ALA A 35 8.00 -4.81 -7.90
CA ALA A 35 9.18 -4.98 -7.09
C ALA A 35 9.72 -3.59 -6.73
N VAL A 36 9.75 -3.26 -5.44
CA VAL A 36 10.56 -2.14 -4.96
C VAL A 36 12.02 -2.56 -5.14
N PRO A 37 12.85 -1.82 -5.88
CA PRO A 37 14.27 -2.12 -5.95
C PRO A 37 14.87 -2.14 -4.54
N SER A 38 15.60 -3.21 -4.18
CA SER A 38 16.18 -3.40 -2.84
C SER A 38 16.92 -2.16 -2.35
N LYS A 39 17.64 -1.50 -3.27
CA LYS A 39 18.41 -0.27 -3.03
C LYS A 39 17.59 0.85 -2.37
N TRP A 40 16.37 1.10 -2.83
CA TRP A 40 15.55 2.21 -2.30
C TRP A 40 15.00 1.88 -0.91
N PHE A 41 14.59 0.63 -0.71
CA PHE A 41 14.14 0.16 0.58
C PHE A 41 15.24 0.28 1.64
N GLU A 42 16.46 -0.13 1.31
CA GLU A 42 17.63 -0.05 2.21
C GLU A 42 17.97 1.40 2.58
N ILE A 43 18.04 2.31 1.59
CA ILE A 43 18.36 3.73 1.83
C ILE A 43 17.29 4.41 2.70
N VAL A 44 16.01 4.16 2.39
CA VAL A 44 14.89 4.72 3.14
C VAL A 44 14.85 4.14 4.56
N GLY A 45 15.08 2.84 4.72
CA GLY A 45 15.16 2.18 6.01
C GLY A 45 16.31 2.72 6.87
N ASP A 46 17.50 2.91 6.30
CA ASP A 46 18.65 3.51 6.99
C ASP A 46 18.34 4.92 7.49
N ALA A 47 17.77 5.76 6.62
CA ALA A 47 17.41 7.14 6.98
C ALA A 47 16.31 7.19 8.05
N LEU A 48 15.33 6.29 7.99
CA LEU A 48 14.28 6.17 9.00
C LEU A 48 14.87 5.83 10.38
N LEU A 49 15.73 4.81 10.45
CA LEU A 49 16.35 4.37 11.70
C LEU A 49 17.31 5.42 12.26
N LYS A 50 18.11 6.06 11.41
CA LYS A 50 19.08 7.10 11.81
C LYS A 50 18.44 8.48 11.99
N ARG A 51 17.11 8.61 11.86
CA ARG A 51 16.35 9.87 11.91
C ARG A 51 16.98 10.97 11.03
N ARG A 52 17.29 10.62 9.77
CA ARG A 52 17.83 11.57 8.78
C ARG A 52 16.81 11.90 7.70
N ARG A 53 16.89 13.14 7.21
CA ARG A 53 16.06 13.63 6.10
C ARG A 53 16.48 12.94 4.81
N LEU A 54 15.52 12.74 3.92
CA LEU A 54 15.74 12.23 2.57
C LEU A 54 15.50 13.33 1.55
N HIS A 55 16.34 13.37 0.53
CA HIS A 55 16.03 14.03 -0.73
C HIS A 55 15.54 12.96 -1.70
N MET A 56 14.36 13.14 -2.27
CA MET A 56 13.73 12.14 -3.13
C MET A 56 13.20 12.74 -4.42
N ARG A 57 13.37 12.01 -5.52
CA ARG A 57 12.70 12.25 -6.80
C ARG A 57 11.64 11.18 -6.99
N CYS A 58 10.38 11.60 -7.05
CA CYS A 58 9.24 10.69 -7.13
C CYS A 58 8.34 11.07 -8.31
N ARG A 59 7.80 10.06 -8.99
CA ARG A 59 6.81 10.25 -10.05
C ARG A 59 5.40 10.37 -9.47
N THR A 60 4.66 11.38 -9.92
CA THR A 60 3.27 11.57 -9.49
C THR A 60 2.34 10.68 -10.32
N ARG A 61 1.59 9.77 -9.68
CA ARG A 61 0.76 8.75 -10.36
C ARG A 61 -0.31 9.31 -11.31
N GLY A 62 -0.68 10.59 -11.22
CA GLY A 62 -1.71 11.22 -12.07
C GLY A 62 -1.22 12.16 -13.17
N ARG A 63 0.05 12.61 -13.15
CA ARG A 63 0.55 13.64 -14.10
C ARG A 63 1.79 13.23 -14.89
N GLY A 64 2.43 12.10 -14.56
CA GLY A 64 3.70 11.71 -15.19
C GLY A 64 4.89 12.62 -14.84
N GLU A 65 4.66 13.74 -14.15
CA GLU A 65 5.69 14.66 -13.69
C GLU A 65 6.49 14.05 -12.52
N SER A 66 7.80 14.03 -12.69
CA SER A 66 8.77 13.76 -11.63
C SER A 66 8.99 15.02 -10.81
N ASN A 67 8.88 14.90 -9.49
CA ASN A 67 9.07 16.00 -8.56
C ASN A 67 10.15 15.65 -7.54
N GLU A 68 11.05 16.60 -7.31
CA GLU A 68 12.04 16.54 -6.24
C GLU A 68 11.49 17.17 -4.97
N ARG A 69 11.70 16.49 -3.84
CA ARG A 69 11.21 16.90 -2.54
C ARG A 69 12.14 16.42 -1.44
N ASP A 70 12.31 17.28 -0.45
CA ASP A 70 12.87 16.92 0.84
C ASP A 70 11.76 16.39 1.75
N VAL A 71 12.00 15.23 2.36
CA VAL A 71 11.04 14.61 3.29
C VAL A 71 11.72 14.11 4.55
N SER A 72 10.99 14.17 5.66
CA SER A 72 11.41 13.58 6.93
C SER A 72 10.64 12.28 7.19
N PRO A 73 11.29 11.10 7.07
CA PRO A 73 10.68 9.80 7.33
C PRO A 73 10.07 9.70 8.74
N GLN A 74 8.84 9.18 8.83
CA GLN A 74 8.17 8.88 10.11
C GLN A 74 8.00 7.37 10.34
N ARG A 75 7.52 6.63 9.33
CA ARG A 75 7.40 5.16 9.35
C ARG A 75 7.31 4.57 7.94
N LEU A 76 7.58 3.27 7.84
CA LEU A 76 7.30 2.47 6.65
C LEU A 76 6.04 1.64 6.88
N VAL A 77 5.18 1.58 5.86
CA VAL A 77 3.94 0.81 5.90
C VAL A 77 3.89 -0.14 4.71
N HIS A 78 3.59 -1.40 4.97
CA HIS A 78 3.36 -2.40 3.93
C HIS A 78 1.86 -2.67 3.79
N HIS A 79 1.28 -2.33 2.64
CA HIS A 79 -0.15 -2.50 2.38
C HIS A 79 -0.38 -3.01 0.97
N ARG A 80 -1.20 -4.08 0.83
CA ARG A 80 -1.55 -4.74 -0.46
C ARG A 80 -0.34 -4.92 -1.39
N ASN A 81 0.74 -5.51 -0.88
CA ASN A 81 1.99 -5.80 -1.59
C ASN A 81 2.79 -4.56 -2.07
N THR A 82 2.51 -3.37 -1.54
CA THR A 82 3.27 -2.15 -1.83
C THR A 82 3.82 -1.55 -0.54
N TRP A 83 5.07 -1.10 -0.58
CA TRP A 83 5.66 -0.33 0.51
C TRP A 83 5.39 1.16 0.33
N TYR A 84 5.03 1.80 1.44
CA TYR A 84 4.79 3.23 1.54
C TYR A 84 5.67 3.83 2.62
N LEU A 85 6.16 5.04 2.37
CA LEU A 85 6.83 5.90 3.33
C LEU A 85 5.87 7.00 3.76
N ASP A 86 5.52 7.02 5.04
CA ASP A 86 4.85 8.16 5.66
C ASP A 86 5.92 9.16 6.10
N ALA A 87 5.83 10.38 5.59
CA ALA A 87 6.84 11.39 5.82
C ALA A 87 6.26 12.81 5.87
N TRP A 88 6.92 13.68 6.63
CA TRP A 88 6.69 15.12 6.55
C TRP A 88 7.34 15.66 5.28
N CYS A 89 6.55 16.21 4.36
CA CYS A 89 7.05 16.84 3.15
C CYS A 89 7.36 18.32 3.40
N HIS A 90 8.64 18.71 3.30
CA HIS A 90 9.06 20.10 3.56
C HIS A 90 8.51 21.08 2.53
N LYS A 91 8.40 20.66 1.26
CA LYS A 91 7.81 21.48 0.19
C LYS A 91 6.31 21.71 0.36
N ALA A 92 5.58 20.73 0.93
CA ALA A 92 4.14 20.82 1.13
C ALA A 92 3.75 21.32 2.54
N GLY A 93 4.71 21.42 3.46
CA GLY A 93 4.47 21.82 4.84
C GLY A 93 3.54 20.88 5.62
N GLY A 94 3.52 19.58 5.30
CA GLY A 94 2.59 18.63 5.92
C GLY A 94 2.91 17.17 5.67
N LEU A 95 2.16 16.29 6.34
CA LEU A 95 2.29 14.84 6.19
C LEU A 95 1.79 14.36 4.82
N ARG A 96 2.58 13.48 4.21
CA ARG A 96 2.30 12.87 2.91
C ARG A 96 2.80 11.43 2.91
N ARG A 97 2.12 10.59 2.14
CA ARG A 97 2.47 9.19 1.90
C ARG A 97 3.09 9.04 0.51
N PHE A 98 4.24 8.37 0.44
CA PHE A 98 4.98 8.14 -0.80
C PHE A 98 5.10 6.65 -1.06
N ALA A 99 4.67 6.17 -2.22
CA ALA A 99 4.87 4.78 -2.60
C ALA A 99 6.33 4.57 -3.01
N LEU A 100 7.00 3.58 -2.43
CA LEU A 100 8.42 3.33 -2.72
C LEU A 100 8.64 2.87 -4.16
N ASP A 101 7.63 2.27 -4.79
CA ASP A 101 7.65 1.87 -6.19
C ASP A 101 7.63 3.06 -7.18
N ALA A 102 7.31 4.26 -6.69
CA ALA A 102 7.28 5.49 -7.48
C ALA A 102 8.55 6.36 -7.29
N ILE A 103 9.51 5.90 -6.49
CA ILE A 103 10.80 6.58 -6.28
C ILE A 103 11.70 6.30 -7.47
N GLU A 104 12.17 7.37 -8.10
CA GLU A 104 13.14 7.32 -9.20
C GLU A 104 14.58 7.51 -8.69
N ASP A 105 14.76 8.30 -7.63
CA ASP A 105 16.04 8.48 -6.96
C ASP A 105 15.85 8.92 -5.49
N VAL A 106 16.80 8.53 -4.63
CA VAL A 106 16.78 8.91 -3.21
C VAL A 106 18.19 9.01 -2.64
N ALA A 107 18.43 10.07 -1.88
CA ALA A 107 19.66 10.33 -1.16
C ALA A 107 19.39 10.70 0.30
N VAL A 108 20.24 10.24 1.21
CA VAL A 108 20.17 10.62 2.63
C VAL A 108 20.91 11.93 2.83
N LEU A 109 20.26 12.89 3.47
CA LEU A 109 20.85 14.17 3.84
C LEU A 109 21.49 14.10 5.23
N SER A 110 22.47 14.97 5.49
CA SER A 110 23.06 15.14 6.82
C SER A 110 22.10 15.78 7.82
N THR A 111 21.05 16.44 7.34
CA THR A 111 20.01 17.09 8.14
C THR A 111 19.17 16.08 8.90
N LYS A 112 18.89 16.36 10.19
CA LYS A 112 17.97 15.55 10.99
C LYS A 112 16.54 15.58 10.45
N THR A 113 15.83 14.50 10.71
CA THR A 113 14.39 14.41 10.43
C THR A 113 13.61 15.35 11.34
N LYS A 114 12.53 15.95 10.80
CA LYS A 114 11.50 16.58 11.63
C LYS A 114 10.67 15.48 12.26
N ASP A 115 10.68 15.39 13.58
CA ASP A 115 9.84 14.45 14.31
C ASP A 115 8.39 14.94 14.32
N VAL A 116 7.47 14.04 14.00
CA VAL A 116 6.03 14.22 14.16
C VAL A 116 5.54 13.13 15.09
N ALA A 117 4.70 13.48 16.07
CA ALA A 117 4.15 12.50 17.01
C ALA A 117 3.42 11.40 16.24
N ILE A 118 3.66 10.12 16.59
CA ILE A 118 3.09 8.99 15.86
C ILE A 118 1.55 9.05 15.82
N LYS A 119 0.93 9.50 16.90
CA LYS A 119 -0.51 9.72 16.98
C LYS A 119 -1.02 10.66 15.89
N THR A 120 -0.30 11.75 15.63
CA THR A 120 -0.64 12.69 14.55
C THR A 120 -0.45 12.06 13.17
N VAL A 121 0.58 11.23 12.99
CA VAL A 121 0.80 10.47 11.74
C VAL A 121 -0.36 9.51 11.49
N GLU A 122 -0.81 8.80 12.53
CA GLU A 122 -1.95 7.89 12.49
C GLU A 122 -3.25 8.65 12.16
N ASP A 123 -3.56 9.70 12.93
CA ASP A 123 -4.77 10.51 12.76
C ASP A 123 -4.91 11.11 11.34
N GLU A 124 -3.78 11.49 10.71
CA GLU A 124 -3.79 12.11 9.38
C GLU A 124 -3.70 11.12 8.21
N LEU A 125 -2.97 10.00 8.37
CA LEU A 125 -2.61 9.12 7.26
C LEU A 125 -3.24 7.72 7.32
N ASP A 126 -3.85 7.31 8.43
CA ASP A 126 -4.47 5.98 8.54
C ASP A 126 -5.96 5.93 8.18
N GLY A 127 -6.56 7.08 7.87
CA GLY A 127 -7.92 7.16 7.31
C GLY A 127 -8.06 6.57 5.89
N GLY A 128 -6.97 6.14 5.24
CA GLY A 128 -7.02 5.43 3.96
C GLY A 128 -5.65 5.16 3.30
N TYR A 129 -5.58 4.08 2.51
CA TYR A 129 -4.38 3.65 1.78
C TYR A 129 -4.56 3.76 0.25
N GLY A 130 -3.50 4.13 -0.49
CA GLY A 130 -3.50 4.11 -1.96
C GLY A 130 -4.13 5.34 -2.61
N ALA A 131 -5.10 5.14 -3.53
CA ALA A 131 -5.84 6.23 -4.18
C ALA A 131 -6.84 6.94 -3.24
N TYR A 132 -7.02 6.40 -2.04
CA TYR A 132 -7.96 6.86 -1.01
C TYR A 132 -7.22 7.70 0.04
N VAL A 133 -6.60 8.80 -0.38
CA VAL A 133 -5.97 9.75 0.54
C VAL A 133 -6.96 10.88 0.81
N GLY A 134 -7.44 10.94 2.05
CA GLY A 134 -8.30 12.01 2.54
C GLY A 134 -9.21 11.51 3.65
N ASN A 135 -9.29 12.26 4.75
CA ASN A 135 -10.11 11.93 5.91
C ASN A 135 -11.63 12.13 5.67
N LYS A 136 -12.03 12.21 4.40
CA LYS A 136 -13.42 12.36 3.96
C LYS A 136 -13.69 11.30 2.90
N ALA A 137 -14.20 10.16 3.34
CA ALA A 137 -14.78 9.18 2.44
C ALA A 137 -15.88 9.88 1.61
N ARG A 138 -15.80 9.75 0.29
CA ARG A 138 -16.87 10.14 -0.62
C ARG A 138 -17.40 8.90 -1.29
N TRP A 139 -18.72 8.83 -1.39
CA TRP A 139 -19.38 7.80 -2.17
C TRP A 139 -19.13 8.05 -3.66
N SER A 140 -18.77 6.98 -4.36
CA SER A 140 -18.64 6.96 -5.81
C SER A 140 -19.47 5.81 -6.35
N THR A 141 -20.31 6.07 -7.35
CA THR A 141 -21.08 5.04 -8.03
C THR A 141 -20.31 4.59 -9.27
N LEU A 142 -20.06 3.29 -9.38
CA LEU A 142 -19.46 2.66 -10.55
C LEU A 142 -20.53 1.81 -11.24
N VAL A 143 -20.67 1.96 -12.55
CA VAL A 143 -21.50 1.09 -13.39
C VAL A 143 -20.57 0.19 -14.17
N PHE A 144 -20.77 -1.12 -14.04
CA PHE A 144 -19.98 -2.14 -14.72
C PHE A 144 -20.78 -2.70 -15.89
N SER A 145 -20.08 -3.18 -16.92
CA SER A 145 -20.75 -3.93 -17.98
C SER A 145 -21.27 -5.27 -17.44
N PRO A 146 -22.25 -5.91 -18.12
CA PRO A 146 -22.82 -7.18 -17.66
C PRO A 146 -21.78 -8.28 -17.48
N GLU A 147 -20.75 -8.31 -18.33
CA GLU A 147 -19.66 -9.28 -18.25
C GLU A 147 -18.79 -9.06 -17.01
N ALA A 148 -18.52 -7.80 -16.67
CA ALA A 148 -17.72 -7.44 -15.50
C ALA A 148 -18.52 -7.58 -14.19
N ALA A 149 -19.82 -7.29 -14.21
CA ALA A 149 -20.71 -7.36 -13.05
C ALA A 149 -20.74 -8.78 -12.43
N GLN A 150 -20.64 -9.82 -13.25
CA GLN A 150 -20.56 -11.22 -12.79
C GLN A 150 -19.38 -11.50 -11.86
N TRP A 151 -18.27 -10.82 -12.06
CA TRP A 151 -17.05 -10.99 -11.26
C TRP A 151 -17.00 -9.99 -10.11
N VAL A 152 -17.29 -8.72 -10.39
CA VAL A 152 -17.22 -7.63 -9.41
C VAL A 152 -18.23 -7.82 -8.28
N SER A 153 -19.43 -8.34 -8.58
CA SER A 153 -20.46 -8.61 -7.56
C SER A 153 -20.05 -9.64 -6.50
N ARG A 154 -19.03 -10.45 -6.79
CA ARG A 154 -18.51 -11.50 -5.89
C ARG A 154 -17.33 -11.04 -5.05
N GLU A 155 -16.87 -9.81 -5.24
CA GLU A 155 -15.74 -9.24 -4.53
C GLU A 155 -16.20 -8.17 -3.52
N GLU A 156 -15.69 -8.27 -2.30
CA GLU A 156 -15.82 -7.21 -1.29
C GLU A 156 -14.64 -6.24 -1.45
N TRP A 157 -14.90 -5.10 -2.08
CA TRP A 157 -13.95 -4.02 -2.30
C TRP A 157 -13.87 -3.05 -1.12
N HIS A 158 -14.99 -2.85 -0.41
CA HIS A 158 -15.07 -2.01 0.79
C HIS A 158 -16.12 -2.56 1.77
N PRO A 159 -15.87 -2.53 3.10
CA PRO A 159 -16.80 -3.08 4.10
C PRO A 159 -18.20 -2.46 4.08
N HIS A 160 -18.29 -1.20 3.64
CA HIS A 160 -19.55 -0.47 3.52
C HIS A 160 -20.04 -0.34 2.07
N GLN A 161 -19.56 -1.17 1.12
CA GLN A 161 -20.04 -1.08 -0.26
C GLN A 161 -21.51 -1.49 -0.38
N GLU A 162 -22.24 -0.88 -1.31
CA GLU A 162 -23.57 -1.29 -1.70
C GLU A 162 -23.55 -1.75 -3.16
N VAL A 163 -24.29 -2.84 -3.46
CA VAL A 163 -24.36 -3.41 -4.80
C VAL A 163 -25.82 -3.52 -5.22
N LYS A 164 -26.12 -3.11 -6.45
CA LYS A 164 -27.44 -3.23 -7.06
C LYS A 164 -27.30 -3.76 -8.48
N TRP A 165 -28.05 -4.81 -8.81
CA TRP A 165 -28.18 -5.31 -10.17
C TRP A 165 -29.04 -4.37 -11.00
N LEU A 166 -28.58 -4.05 -12.20
CA LEU A 166 -29.33 -3.29 -13.19
C LEU A 166 -30.06 -4.25 -14.15
N ALA A 167 -31.04 -3.74 -14.90
CA ALA A 167 -31.90 -4.58 -15.73
C ALA A 167 -31.18 -5.18 -16.95
N ASP A 168 -30.06 -4.58 -17.35
CA ASP A 168 -29.19 -5.00 -18.45
C ASP A 168 -28.12 -6.04 -18.05
N GLY A 169 -28.09 -6.40 -16.77
CA GLY A 169 -27.10 -7.33 -16.21
C GLY A 169 -25.93 -6.60 -15.58
#